data_AF-A0A970L7C4-F1
#
_entry.id   AF-A0A970L7C4-F1
#
_cell.length_a   1.000
_cell.length_b   1.000
_cell.length_c   1.000
_cell.angle_alpha   90.00
_cell.angle_beta   90.00
_cell.angle_gamma   90.00
#
_symmetry.space_group_name_H-M   'P 1'
#
loop_
_entity.id
_entity.type
_entity.pdbx_description
1 polymer ?
#
loop_
_entity_poly.entity_id
_entity_poly.type
_entity_poly.pdbx_seq_one_letter_code
_entity_poly.pdbx_strand_id
1 'polypeptide(L)' 'LGTVMFLIGLVMAAYLGIRKLVFVSRGLRAPLVTDSAYFYIALTVMVIGSILLLTGFLGELINRTS' A
#
# COMPACT_ATOMS: atom_id res chain seq x y z
N LEU A 1 -5.07 -7.28 -11.80
CA LEU A 1 -4.41 -5.95 -11.70
C LEU A 1 -4.51 -5.36 -10.29
N GLY A 2 -5.71 -5.20 -9.71
CA GLY A 2 -5.88 -4.65 -8.36
C GLY A 2 -5.06 -5.35 -7.26
N THR A 3 -5.06 -6.69 -7.23
CA THR A 3 -4.26 -7.49 -6.27
C THR A 3 -2.76 -7.22 -6.36
N VAL A 4 -2.25 -7.08 -7.58
CA VAL A 4 -0.81 -6.86 -7.85
C VAL A 4 -0.40 -5.47 -7.39
N MET A 5 -1.19 -4.45 -7.73
CA MET A 5 -0.93 -3.08 -7.29
C MET A 5 -1.02 -2.96 -5.76
N PHE A 6 -2.02 -3.58 -5.15
CA PHE A 6 -2.16 -3.63 -3.70
C PHE A 6 -0.93 -4.29 -3.03
N LEU A 7 -0.47 -5.44 -3.53
CA LEU A 7 0.71 -6.14 -3.01
C LEU A 7 2.00 -5.34 -3.17
N ILE A 8 2.20 -4.67 -4.31
CA ILE A 8 3.38 -3.81 -4.53
C ILE A 8 3.39 -2.67 -3.52
N GLY A 9 2.25 -1.97 -3.35
CA GLY A 9 2.13 -0.90 -2.36
C GLY A 9 2.33 -1.39 -0.93
N LEU A 10 1.82 -2.58 -0.60
CA LEU A 10 1.99 -3.24 0.71
C LEU A 10 3.48 -3.55 1.00
N VAL A 11 4.20 -4.14 0.05
CA VAL A 11 5.64 -4.47 0.21
C VAL A 11 6.46 -3.19 0.37
N MET A 12 6.13 -2.15 -0.40
CA MET A 12 6.84 -0.86 -0.36
C MET A 12 6.61 -0.13 0.97
N ALA A 13 5.36 -0.12 1.46
CA ALA A 13 5.01 0.42 2.77
C ALA A 13 5.62 -0.38 3.93
N ALA A 14 5.60 -1.71 3.84
CA ALA A 14 6.21 -2.60 4.82
C ALA A 14 7.74 -2.39 4.90
N TYR A 15 8.42 -2.28 3.76
CA TYR A 15 9.85 -2.00 3.71
C TYR A 15 10.21 -0.67 4.40
N LEU A 16 9.46 0.40 4.10
CA LEU A 16 9.64 1.71 4.72
C LEU A 16 9.35 1.69 6.23
N GLY A 17 8.30 0.96 6.64
CA GLY A 17 7.95 0.74 8.04
C GLY A 17 9.02 -0.03 8.81
N ILE A 18 9.55 -1.12 8.24
CA ILE A 18 10.63 -1.92 8.83
C ILE A 18 11.90 -1.08 8.94
N ARG A 19 12.27 -0.31 7.91
CA ARG A 19 13.40 0.62 7.97
C ARG A 19 13.24 1.58 9.14
N LYS A 20 12.07 2.22 9.30
CA LYS A 20 11.83 3.11 10.44
C LYS A 20 11.95 2.38 11.78
N LEU A 21 11.35 1.20 11.91
CA LEU A 21 11.43 0.41 13.14
C LEU A 21 12.87 0.07 13.52
N VAL A 22 13.70 -0.33 12.55
CA VAL A 22 15.12 -0.62 12.78
C VAL A 22 15.89 0.62 13.25
N PHE A 23 15.63 1.80 12.67
CA PHE A 23 16.27 3.05 13.11
C PHE A 23 15.84 3.45 14.53
N VAL A 24 14.55 3.30 14.85
CA VAL A 24 14.02 3.55 16.20
C VAL A 24 14.61 2.59 17.22
N SER A 25 14.71 1.29 16.90
CA SER A 25 15.30 0.28 17.79
C SER A 25 16.80 0.48 18.04
N ARG A 26 17.52 1.17 17.14
CA ARG A 26 18.94 1.51 17.30
C ARG A 26 19.18 2.86 18.01
N GLY A 27 18.13 3.53 18.49
CA GLY A 27 18.24 4.82 19.19
C GLY A 27 18.68 5.99 18.31
N LEU A 28 18.68 5.82 16.99
CA LEU A 28 19.02 6.87 16.02
C LEU A 28 17.74 7.66 15.69
N ARG A 29 17.87 8.96 15.43
CA ARG A 29 16.75 9.79 14.93
C ARG A 29 16.27 9.22 13.60
N ALA A 30 15.21 8.42 13.64
CA ALA A 30 14.61 7.86 12.45
C ALA A 30 13.98 9.00 11.63
N PRO A 31 14.32 9.18 10.35
CA PRO A 31 13.60 10.10 9.49
C PRO A 31 12.13 9.65 9.42
N LEU A 32 11.20 10.60 9.49
CA LEU A 32 9.78 10.28 9.44
C LEU A 32 9.47 9.57 8.12
N VAL A 33 8.73 8.46 8.17
CA VAL A 33 8.30 7.75 6.94
C VAL A 33 7.52 8.68 6.02
N THR A 34 6.77 9.60 6.63
CA THR A 34 5.96 10.63 5.99
C THR A 34 6.77 11.77 5.38
N ASP A 35 8.06 11.93 5.67
CA ASP A 35 8.92 12.88 4.94
C ASP A 35 9.39 12.30 3.59
N SER A 36 9.25 10.98 3.39
CA SER A 36 9.66 10.35 2.14
C SER A 36 8.49 10.29 1.15
N ALA A 37 8.68 10.87 -0.04
CA ALA A 37 7.71 10.82 -1.14
C ALA A 37 7.28 9.38 -1.50
N TYR A 38 8.18 8.40 -1.30
CA TYR A 38 7.91 6.98 -1.52
C TYR A 38 6.79 6.41 -0.65
N PHE A 39 6.59 6.93 0.56
CA PHE A 39 5.49 6.49 1.42
C PHE A 39 4.14 6.87 0.84
N TYR A 40 4.00 8.10 0.37
CA TYR A 40 2.77 8.57 -0.26
C TYR A 40 2.48 7.82 -1.55
N ILE A 41 3.50 7.55 -2.38
CA ILE A 41 3.33 6.73 -3.58
C ILE A 41 2.87 5.32 -3.22
N ALA A 42 3.48 4.67 -2.22
CA ALA A 42 3.06 3.35 -1.75
C ALA A 42 1.60 3.36 -1.26
N LEU A 43 1.21 4.39 -0.50
CA LEU A 43 -0.15 4.56 0.00
C LEU A 43 -1.16 4.76 -1.15
N THR A 44 -0.85 5.64 -2.11
CA THR A 44 -1.71 5.90 -3.28
C THR A 44 -1.89 4.62 -4.11
N VAL A 45 -0.83 3.85 -4.33
CA VAL A 45 -0.88 2.58 -5.06
C VAL A 45 -1.74 1.55 -4.32
N MET A 46 -1.67 1.50 -2.98
CA MET A 46 -2.57 0.64 -2.18
C MET A 46 -4.04 1.05 -2.32
N VAL A 47 -4.34 2.35 -2.23
CA VAL A 47 -5.71 2.87 -2.37
C VAL A 47 -6.29 2.55 -3.75
N ILE A 48 -5.52 2.80 -4.82
CA ILE A 48 -5.93 2.48 -6.19
C ILE A 48 -6.11 0.96 -6.36
N GLY A 49 -5.20 0.16 -5.81
CA GLY A 49 -5.30 -1.31 -5.82
C GLY A 49 -6.59 -1.81 -5.18
N SER A 50 -6.97 -1.26 -4.02
CA SER A 50 -8.22 -1.58 -3.33
C SER A 50 -9.46 -1.19 -4.12
N ILE A 51 -9.46 -0.01 -4.77
CA ILE A 51 -10.55 0.43 -5.65
C ILE A 51 -10.71 -0.54 -6.82
N LEU A 52 -9.60 -0.93 -7.47
CA LEU A 52 -9.64 -1.88 -8.59
C LEU A 52 -10.12 -3.28 -8.17
N LEU A 53 -9.78 -3.74 -6.97
CA LEU A 53 -10.31 -4.98 -6.41
C LEU A 53 -11.82 -4.89 -6.17
N LEU A 54 -12.27 -3.83 -5.51
CA LEU A 54 -13.69 -3.55 -5.26
C LEU A 54 -14.49 -3.48 -6.56
N THR A 55 -14.01 -2.73 -7.55
CA THR A 55 -14.66 -2.63 -8.86
C THR A 55 -14.71 -3.97 -9.57
N GLY A 56 -13.66 -4.81 -9.45
CA GLY A 56 -13.66 -6.16 -10.01
C GLY A 56 -14.74 -7.05 -9.38
N PHE A 57 -14.81 -7.10 -8.04
CA PHE A 57 -15.84 -7.86 -7.34
C PHE A 57 -17.25 -7.33 -7.62
N LEU A 58 -17.41 -6.01 -7.68
CA LEU A 58 -18.68 -5.37 -8.00
C LEU A 58 -19.14 -5.71 -9.42
N GLY A 59 -18.23 -5.70 -10.38
CA GLY A 59 -18.51 -6.14 -11.76
C GLY A 59 -18.95 -7.60 -11.82
N GLU A 60 -18.29 -8.47 -11.04
CA GLU A 60 -18.69 -9.88 -10.95
C GLU A 60 -20.07 -10.05 -10.33
N LEU A 61 -20.39 -9.33 -9.24
CA LEU A 61 -21.72 -9.34 -8.62
C LEU A 61 -22.81 -8.88 -9.59
N ILE A 62 -22.61 -7.77 -10.30
CA ILE A 62 -23.56 -7.23 -11.27
C ILE A 62 -23.83 -8.26 -12.38
N ASN A 63 -22.78 -8.92 -12.89
CA ASN A 63 -22.90 -9.97 -13.89
C ASN A 63 -23.64 -11.23 -13.37
N ARG A 64 -23.63 -11.47 -12.06
CA ARG A 64 -24.35 -12.61 -11.45
C ARG A 64 -25.83 -12.29 -11.22
N THR A 65 -26.18 -11.01 -11.08
CA THR A 65 -27.56 -10.55 -10.89
C THR A 65 -28.29 -10.22 -12.19
N SER A 66 -27.59 -10.22 -13.33
CA SER A 66 -28.16 -9.91 -14.65
C SER A 66 -28.49 -11.15 -15.46
#